data_AF-A0A646IHU4-F1
#
_entry.id   AF-A0A646IHU4-F1
#
_cell.length_a   1.000
_cell.length_b   1.000
_cell.length_c   1.000
_cell.angle_alpha   90.00
_cell.angle_beta   90.00
_cell.angle_gamma   90.00
#
_symmetry.space_group_name_H-M   'P 1'
#
loop_
_entity.id
_entity.type
_entity.pdbx_description
1 polymer ?
#
loop_
_entity_poly.entity_id
_entity_poly.type
_entity_poly.pdbx_seq_one_letter_code
_entity_poly.pdbx_strand_id
1 'polypeptide(L)'
;MRLEYREVNADDLVGSTVADYLVNIEAFFEVLDGGDTIYAEPCFPVTELARELFRWVSLEEEPTSDFYFSSLSFGEVGALTMSRELDGWVVSSIFTPEVKSSPRSWSELHSRIGEFIENVYRDVLRLGVSPDLIRS
;
A
#
# COMPACT_ATOMS: atom_id res chain seq x y z
N MET A 1 -7.91 -1.31 11.55
CA MET A 1 -7.63 -1.53 10.13
C MET A 1 -6.34 -2.32 9.97
N ARG A 2 -6.25 -3.14 8.90
CA ARG A 2 -5.06 -3.89 8.48
C ARG A 2 -4.92 -3.80 6.97
N LEU A 3 -3.67 -3.71 6.50
CA LEU A 3 -3.28 -3.80 5.10
C LEU A 3 -2.70 -5.21 4.92
N GLU A 4 -3.41 -6.07 4.21
CA GLU A 4 -3.04 -7.46 4.01
C GLU A 4 -2.85 -7.75 2.53
N TYR A 5 -1.98 -8.70 2.22
CA TYR A 5 -1.87 -9.24 0.88
C TYR A 5 -1.48 -10.72 0.91
N ARG A 6 -1.79 -11.44 -0.15
CA ARG A 6 -1.45 -12.85 -0.34
C ARG A 6 -1.20 -13.15 -1.80
N GLU A 7 -0.65 -14.34 -2.07
CA GLU A 7 -0.45 -14.85 -3.44
C GLU A 7 0.41 -13.91 -4.28
N VAL A 8 1.57 -13.50 -3.73
CA VAL A 8 2.54 -12.65 -4.44
C VAL A 8 2.92 -13.31 -5.77
N ASN A 9 2.71 -12.57 -6.85
CA ASN A 9 2.94 -12.97 -8.21
C ASN A 9 3.96 -12.04 -8.88
N ALA A 10 4.86 -12.61 -9.68
CA ALA A 10 5.81 -11.89 -10.51
C ALA A 10 5.91 -12.52 -11.91
N ASP A 11 4.88 -13.25 -12.36
CA ASP A 11 4.89 -13.96 -13.64
C ASP A 11 5.01 -13.01 -14.85
N ASP A 12 4.47 -11.79 -14.73
CA ASP A 12 4.55 -10.74 -15.75
C ASP A 12 5.86 -9.92 -15.67
N LEU A 13 6.75 -10.25 -14.74
CA LEU A 13 8.06 -9.60 -14.62
C LEU A 13 9.02 -10.09 -15.73
N VAL A 14 8.95 -9.43 -16.88
CA VAL A 14 9.83 -9.70 -18.04
C VAL A 14 11.09 -8.82 -18.04
N GLY A 15 11.08 -7.74 -17.26
CA GLY A 15 12.16 -6.75 -17.19
C GLY A 15 12.98 -6.80 -15.90
N SER A 16 13.96 -5.90 -15.81
CA SER A 16 14.86 -5.79 -14.64
C SER A 16 15.08 -4.35 -14.18
N THR A 17 14.23 -3.41 -14.64
CA THR A 17 14.27 -2.03 -14.21
C THR A 17 13.46 -1.85 -12.92
N VAL A 18 13.71 -0.75 -12.21
CA VAL A 18 12.93 -0.40 -11.00
C VAL A 18 11.44 -0.31 -11.32
N ALA A 19 11.07 0.29 -12.45
CA ALA A 19 9.67 0.37 -12.88
C ALA A 19 9.04 -1.02 -13.07
N ASP A 20 9.80 -1.97 -13.65
CA ASP A 20 9.30 -3.33 -13.87
C ASP A 20 8.97 -4.02 -12.54
N TYR A 21 9.84 -3.88 -11.52
CA TYR A 21 9.60 -4.49 -10.20
C TYR A 21 8.46 -3.84 -9.43
N LEU A 22 8.19 -2.57 -9.66
CA LEU A 22 7.14 -1.84 -8.95
C LEU A 22 5.75 -2.17 -9.49
N VAL A 23 5.64 -2.33 -10.81
CA VAL A 23 4.35 -2.54 -11.47
C VAL A 23 4.01 -4.03 -11.59
N ASN A 24 5.01 -4.91 -11.81
CA ASN A 24 4.75 -6.33 -12.13
C ASN A 24 4.95 -7.28 -10.94
N ILE A 25 5.14 -6.76 -9.71
CA ILE A 25 5.06 -7.58 -8.50
C ILE A 25 3.72 -7.28 -7.83
N GLU A 26 2.77 -8.16 -8.13
CA GLU A 26 1.36 -8.00 -7.75
C GLU A 26 0.97 -9.02 -6.67
N ALA A 27 -0.12 -8.74 -5.98
CA ALA A 27 -0.72 -9.67 -5.03
C ALA A 27 -2.22 -9.38 -4.89
N PHE A 28 -2.95 -10.35 -4.36
CA PHE A 28 -4.29 -10.10 -3.86
C PHE A 28 -4.17 -9.22 -2.62
N PHE A 29 -4.59 -7.96 -2.71
CA PHE A 29 -4.47 -6.96 -1.65
C PHE A 29 -5.84 -6.66 -1.03
N GLU A 30 -5.88 -6.50 0.29
CA GLU A 30 -7.08 -6.17 1.05
C GLU A 30 -6.81 -5.10 2.10
N VAL A 31 -7.80 -4.22 2.28
CA VAL A 31 -7.91 -3.33 3.43
C VAL A 31 -9.08 -3.82 4.27
N LEU A 32 -8.78 -4.24 5.50
CA LEU A 32 -9.76 -4.80 6.43
C LEU A 32 -9.91 -3.91 7.65
N ASP A 33 -11.13 -3.71 8.16
CA ASP A 33 -11.36 -3.07 9.46
C ASP A 33 -12.52 -3.73 10.20
N GLY A 34 -12.30 -4.16 11.45
CA GLY A 34 -13.36 -4.76 12.26
C GLY A 34 -13.99 -6.06 11.74
N GLY A 35 -13.49 -6.64 10.64
CA GLY A 35 -14.09 -7.78 9.94
C GLY A 35 -14.72 -7.40 8.60
N ASP A 36 -14.87 -6.11 8.32
CA ASP A 36 -15.36 -5.60 7.05
C ASP A 36 -14.20 -5.38 6.07
N THR A 37 -14.48 -5.64 4.78
CA THR A 37 -13.56 -5.32 3.69
C THR A 37 -13.86 -3.92 3.19
N ILE A 38 -12.90 -3.02 3.34
CA ILE A 38 -13.00 -1.64 2.83
C ILE A 38 -12.69 -1.61 1.34
N TYR A 39 -11.67 -2.37 0.93
CA TYR A 39 -11.22 -2.48 -0.44
C TYR A 39 -10.49 -3.80 -0.65
N ALA A 40 -10.66 -4.41 -1.81
CA ALA A 40 -9.93 -5.61 -2.22
C ALA A 40 -9.64 -5.55 -3.72
N GLU A 41 -8.44 -5.95 -4.12
CA GLU A 41 -7.99 -5.97 -5.52
C GLU A 41 -7.09 -7.20 -5.76
N PRO A 42 -7.48 -8.12 -6.67
CA PRO A 42 -6.70 -9.31 -6.97
C PRO A 42 -5.30 -9.08 -7.55
N CYS A 43 -5.12 -8.03 -8.35
CA CYS A 43 -3.88 -7.75 -9.08
C CYS A 43 -3.34 -6.38 -8.65
N PHE A 44 -2.93 -6.26 -7.38
CA PHE A 44 -2.51 -4.98 -6.83
C PHE A 44 -0.97 -4.85 -6.78
N PRO A 45 -0.36 -3.76 -7.27
CA PRO A 45 1.08 -3.54 -7.28
C PRO A 45 1.61 -3.21 -5.87
N VAL A 46 1.81 -4.26 -5.06
CA VAL A 46 2.15 -4.12 -3.63
C VAL A 46 3.52 -3.52 -3.39
N THR A 47 4.46 -3.68 -4.32
CA THR A 47 5.81 -3.08 -4.25
C THR A 47 5.77 -1.59 -4.53
N GLU A 48 4.97 -1.15 -5.51
CA GLU A 48 4.71 0.27 -5.74
C GLU A 48 4.08 0.93 -4.51
N LEU A 49 3.04 0.31 -3.95
CA LEU A 49 2.40 0.81 -2.73
C LEU A 49 3.36 0.89 -1.54
N ALA A 50 4.17 -0.14 -1.32
CA ALA A 50 5.15 -0.13 -0.24
C ALA A 50 6.15 1.03 -0.38
N ARG A 51 6.61 1.32 -1.60
CA ARG A 51 7.50 2.45 -1.87
C ARG A 51 6.81 3.79 -1.61
N GLU A 52 5.61 3.99 -2.13
CA GLU A 52 4.89 5.26 -1.97
C GLU A 52 4.57 5.52 -0.50
N LEU A 53 4.12 4.51 0.23
CA LEU A 53 3.90 4.60 1.67
C LEU A 53 5.21 4.89 2.42
N PHE A 54 6.30 4.19 2.10
CA PHE A 54 7.61 4.44 2.71
C PHE A 54 8.02 5.90 2.54
N ARG A 55 7.89 6.47 1.32
CA ARG A 55 8.20 7.87 1.05
C ARG A 55 7.29 8.82 1.83
N TRP A 56 6.00 8.52 1.90
CA TRP A 56 5.04 9.35 2.61
C TRP A 56 5.31 9.40 4.11
N VAL A 57 5.62 8.27 4.75
CA VAL A 57 5.85 8.20 6.20
C VAL A 57 7.27 8.54 6.64
N SER A 58 8.26 8.49 5.75
CA SER A 58 9.66 8.75 6.11
C SER A 58 10.04 10.23 6.21
N LEU A 59 9.15 11.14 5.78
CA LEU A 59 9.45 12.57 5.71
C LEU A 59 9.22 13.29 7.04
N GLU A 60 8.25 12.84 7.86
CA GLU A 60 7.80 13.54 9.07
C GLU A 60 7.33 12.54 10.14
N GLU A 61 7.34 12.95 11.42
CA GLU A 61 6.82 12.11 12.50
C GLU A 61 5.32 11.87 12.36
N GLU A 62 4.54 12.83 11.85
CA GLU A 62 3.17 12.69 11.35
C GLU A 62 3.03 13.53 10.06
N PRO A 63 2.56 12.96 8.94
CA PRO A 63 2.49 13.67 7.66
C PRO A 63 1.57 14.88 7.69
N THR A 64 2.03 15.99 7.13
CA THR A 64 1.23 17.20 6.93
C THR A 64 0.24 17.11 5.76
N SER A 65 0.29 16.07 4.94
CA SER A 65 -0.60 15.85 3.78
C SER A 65 -1.24 14.46 3.79
N ASP A 66 -2.41 14.35 3.16
CA ASP A 66 -3.08 13.07 2.94
C ASP A 66 -2.31 12.22 1.91
N PHE A 67 -2.43 10.90 2.02
CA PHE A 67 -1.90 9.95 1.06
C PHE A 67 -2.92 9.60 -0.01
N TYR A 68 -2.52 9.66 -1.27
CA TYR A 68 -3.30 9.16 -2.40
C TYR A 68 -2.40 8.26 -3.24
N PHE A 69 -2.73 6.97 -3.30
CA PHE A 69 -1.97 6.02 -4.09
C PHE A 69 -2.14 6.34 -5.58
N SER A 70 -1.02 6.52 -6.28
CA SER A 70 -0.99 6.89 -7.69
C SER A 70 -0.10 5.92 -8.45
N SER A 71 -0.71 4.88 -9.02
CA SER A 71 0.01 3.83 -9.72
C SER A 71 -0.29 3.84 -11.22
N LEU A 72 0.69 3.43 -12.01
CA LEU A 72 0.49 3.24 -13.46
C LEU A 72 -0.45 2.08 -13.79
N SER A 73 -0.69 1.17 -12.83
CA SER A 73 -1.62 0.05 -12.99
C SER A 73 -3.09 0.48 -12.88
N PHE A 74 -3.37 1.67 -12.33
CA PHE A 74 -4.73 2.20 -12.22
C PHE A 74 -4.92 3.43 -13.09
N GLY A 75 -6.06 3.51 -13.77
CA GLY A 75 -6.46 4.73 -14.47
C GLY A 75 -6.82 5.88 -13.53
N GLU A 76 -7.18 5.56 -12.28
CA GLU A 76 -7.64 6.52 -11.26
C GLU A 76 -6.68 6.61 -10.08
N VAL A 77 -6.50 7.82 -9.56
CA VAL A 77 -5.73 8.07 -8.33
C VAL A 77 -6.62 7.81 -7.11
N GLY A 78 -6.05 7.19 -6.07
CA GLY A 78 -6.74 6.95 -4.81
C GLY A 78 -7.37 5.57 -4.68
N ALA A 79 -6.86 4.56 -5.42
CA ALA A 79 -7.19 3.16 -5.18
C ALA A 79 -6.97 2.76 -3.71
N LEU A 80 -6.00 3.41 -3.06
CA LEU A 80 -5.88 3.51 -1.61
C LEU A 80 -5.66 4.98 -1.23
N THR A 81 -6.44 5.47 -0.27
CA THR A 81 -6.34 6.83 0.26
C THR A 81 -6.23 6.77 1.79
N MET A 82 -5.35 7.59 2.37
CA MET A 82 -5.28 7.79 3.82
C MET A 82 -5.39 9.27 4.11
N SER A 83 -6.48 9.68 4.75
CA SER A 83 -6.81 11.09 4.98
C SER A 83 -7.18 11.36 6.43
N ARG A 84 -6.99 12.59 6.88
CA ARG A 84 -7.44 13.01 8.21
C ARG A 84 -8.93 13.36 8.22
N GLU A 85 -9.63 12.80 9.18
CA GLU A 85 -10.97 13.19 9.60
C GLU A 85 -10.93 13.68 11.07
N LEU A 86 -12.07 14.13 11.60
CA LEU A 86 -12.15 14.77 12.92
C LEU A 86 -11.50 13.96 14.06
N ASP A 87 -11.63 12.63 13.99
CA ASP A 87 -11.21 11.71 15.06
C ASP A 87 -9.94 10.92 14.72
N GLY A 88 -9.22 11.28 13.65
CA GLY A 88 -7.96 10.66 13.27
C GLY A 88 -7.86 10.31 11.79
N TRP A 89 -6.98 9.37 11.46
CA TRP A 89 -6.73 8.94 10.10
C TRP A 89 -7.70 7.83 9.68
N VAL A 90 -8.25 7.95 8.48
CA VAL A 90 -9.12 6.95 7.86
C VAL A 90 -8.49 6.41 6.58
N VAL A 91 -8.75 5.14 6.28
CA VAL A 91 -8.37 4.49 5.02
C VAL A 91 -9.61 4.28 4.18
N SER A 92 -9.52 4.59 2.89
CA SER A 92 -10.61 4.46 1.92
C SER A 92 -10.09 4.17 0.52
N SER A 93 -11.01 3.91 -0.42
CA SER A 93 -10.70 3.77 -1.84
C SER A 93 -11.68 4.61 -2.66
N ILE A 94 -11.19 5.18 -3.76
CA ILE A 94 -12.06 5.86 -4.74
C ILE A 94 -13.06 4.90 -5.40
N PHE A 95 -12.77 3.60 -5.41
CA PHE A 95 -13.65 2.57 -5.98
C PHE A 95 -14.79 2.16 -5.05
N THR A 96 -14.68 2.47 -3.75
CA THR A 96 -15.69 2.18 -2.71
C THR A 96 -15.87 3.40 -1.79
N PRO A 97 -16.25 4.59 -2.32
CA PRO A 97 -16.20 5.85 -1.57
C PRO A 97 -17.15 5.91 -0.35
N GLU A 98 -18.18 5.06 -0.35
CA GLU A 98 -19.12 4.88 0.75
C GLU A 98 -18.57 4.04 1.92
N VAL A 99 -17.44 3.35 1.73
CA VAL A 99 -16.82 2.49 2.74
C VAL A 99 -15.48 3.08 3.18
N LYS A 100 -15.34 3.28 4.49
CA LYS A 100 -14.11 3.80 5.10
C LYS A 100 -13.77 3.01 6.36
N SER A 101 -12.50 2.98 6.73
CA SER A 101 -12.12 2.48 8.05
C SER A 101 -12.63 3.39 9.15
N SER A 102 -12.77 2.82 10.34
CA SER A 102 -12.83 3.58 11.58
C SER A 102 -11.58 4.47 11.70
N PRO A 103 -11.69 5.68 12.27
CA PRO A 103 -10.55 6.55 12.54
C PRO A 103 -9.51 5.87 13.43
N ARG A 104 -8.22 6.13 13.16
CA ARG A 104 -7.07 5.61 13.92
C ARG A 104 -6.13 6.74 14.30
N SER A 105 -5.41 6.56 15.41
CA SER A 105 -4.30 7.45 15.70
C SER A 105 -3.22 7.31 14.63
N TRP A 106 -2.42 8.37 14.45
CA TRP A 106 -1.27 8.30 13.57
C TRP A 106 -0.31 7.16 13.95
N SER A 107 -0.05 6.97 15.26
CA SER A 107 0.85 5.90 15.74
C SER A 107 0.37 4.50 15.36
N GLU A 108 -0.94 4.25 15.41
CA GLU A 108 -1.53 2.98 14.98
C GLU A 108 -1.40 2.82 13.46
N LEU A 109 -1.75 3.85 12.69
CA LEU A 109 -1.63 3.81 11.23
C LEU A 109 -0.18 3.59 10.78
N HIS A 110 0.76 4.35 11.34
CA HIS A 110 2.19 4.24 11.07
C HIS A 110 2.72 2.83 11.36
N SER A 111 2.33 2.23 12.49
CA SER A 111 2.69 0.85 12.81
C SER A 111 2.18 -0.15 11.77
N ARG A 112 0.94 0.02 11.28
CA ARG A 112 0.36 -0.87 10.26
C ARG A 112 1.03 -0.71 8.89
N ILE A 113 1.38 0.52 8.52
CA ILE A 113 2.15 0.81 7.31
C ILE A 113 3.53 0.15 7.40
N GLY A 114 4.22 0.29 8.53
CA GLY A 114 5.52 -0.34 8.76
C GLY A 114 5.48 -1.85 8.64
N GLU A 115 4.49 -2.51 9.28
CA GLU A 115 4.27 -3.95 9.16
C GLU A 115 4.06 -4.39 7.71
N PHE A 116 3.22 -3.67 6.96
CA PHE A 116 2.97 -3.95 5.54
C PHE A 116 4.25 -3.83 4.71
N ILE A 117 4.98 -2.72 4.83
CA ILE A 117 6.23 -2.44 4.11
C ILE A 117 7.27 -3.53 4.38
N GLU A 118 7.48 -3.89 5.65
CA GLU A 118 8.46 -4.93 6.02
C GLU A 118 8.10 -6.29 5.43
N ASN A 119 6.81 -6.65 5.43
CA ASN A 119 6.38 -7.89 4.82
C ASN A 119 6.65 -7.88 3.30
N VAL A 120 6.29 -6.79 2.60
CA VAL A 120 6.55 -6.67 1.15
C VAL A 120 8.04 -6.81 0.86
N TYR A 121 8.91 -6.15 1.62
CA TYR A 121 10.35 -6.27 1.44
C TYR A 121 10.87 -7.68 1.68
N ARG A 122 10.30 -8.41 2.65
CA ARG A 122 10.67 -9.81 2.89
C ARG A 122 10.29 -10.69 1.70
N ASP A 123 9.12 -10.47 1.10
CA ASP A 123 8.65 -11.27 -0.04
C ASP A 123 9.39 -10.92 -1.33
N VAL A 124 9.68 -9.65 -1.58
CA VAL A 124 10.54 -9.19 -2.68
C VAL A 124 11.94 -9.82 -2.59
N LEU A 125 12.50 -9.89 -1.38
CA LEU A 125 13.78 -10.59 -1.17
C LEU A 125 13.69 -12.09 -1.46
N ARG A 126 12.56 -12.75 -1.14
CA ARG A 126 12.33 -14.16 -1.46
C ARG A 126 12.22 -14.41 -2.97
N LEU A 127 11.79 -13.41 -3.73
CA LEU A 127 11.79 -13.42 -5.20
C LEU A 127 13.19 -13.18 -5.80
N GLY A 128 14.21 -12.94 -4.97
CA GLY A 128 15.58 -12.68 -5.42
C GLY A 128 15.85 -11.24 -5.83
N VAL A 129 14.91 -10.32 -5.57
CA VAL A 129 15.04 -8.89 -5.86
C VAL A 129 15.50 -8.17 -4.60
N SER A 130 16.48 -7.27 -4.73
CA SER A 130 16.92 -6.46 -3.58
C SER A 130 15.85 -5.44 -3.18
N PRO A 131 15.39 -5.40 -1.91
CA PRO A 131 14.42 -4.39 -1.46
C PRO A 131 14.91 -2.95 -1.62
N ASP A 132 16.22 -2.71 -1.64
CA ASP A 132 16.77 -1.38 -1.83
C ASP A 132 16.46 -0.80 -3.22
N LEU A 133 16.19 -1.66 -4.22
CA LEU A 133 15.77 -1.23 -5.56
C LEU A 133 14.36 -0.62 -5.59
N ILE A 134 13.51 -0.99 -4.63
CA ILE A 134 12.13 -0.48 -4.53
C ILE A 134 11.96 0.56 -3.42
N ARG A 135 12.98 0.81 -2.59
CA ARG A 135 12.99 1.86 -1.56
C ARG A 135 13.35 3.25 -2.10
N SER A 136 14.09 3.30 -3.21
CA SER A 136 14.61 4.54 -3.81
C SER A 136 13.51 5.39 -4.43
#